data_AF-A0A5K1H777-F1
#
_entry.id   AF-A0A5K1H777-F1
#
_cell.length_a   1.000
_cell.length_b   1.000
_cell.length_c   1.000
_cell.angle_alpha   90.00
_cell.angle_beta   90.00
_cell.angle_gamma   90.00
#
_symmetry.space_group_name_H-M   'P 1'
#
loop_
_entity.id
_entity.type
_entity.pdbx_description
1 polymer ?
#
loop_
_entity_poly.entity_id
_entity_poly.type
_entity_poly.pdbx_seq_one_letter_code
_entity_poly.pdbx_strand_id
1 'polypeptide(L)'
;GALEALEPPLGLECLEIGDYIGKMPVWHLNTEYTKLHSLKLERCHLWEKLISITSLKVLNVINCPALCEIDSTPAFEPLKVEECCSLEQFPHHMPALKWLDVALCDSLEQLPDRRPALKSLMVWACDGLKALVNMPALESLEVSYCDCIEHLYDMAALKSLMVRKCDRLKTLADMPALESLE
;
A
#
# COMPACT_ATOMS: atom_id res chain seq x y z
N GLY A 1 6.56 -21.98 16.57
CA GLY A 1 6.70 -20.64 17.19
C GLY A 1 5.45 -20.29 17.97
N ALA A 2 5.50 -19.30 18.89
CA ALA A 2 4.36 -18.97 19.75
C ALA A 2 3.06 -18.63 18.98
N LEU A 3 3.15 -17.97 17.80
CA LEU A 3 1.97 -17.71 16.96
C LEU A 3 1.44 -18.93 16.18
N GLU A 4 2.22 -19.99 16.01
CA GLU A 4 1.68 -21.27 15.47
C GLU A 4 0.80 -21.97 16.50
N ALA A 5 1.07 -21.76 17.80
CA ALA A 5 0.25 -22.28 18.89
C ALA A 5 -0.98 -21.40 19.21
N LEU A 6 -1.07 -20.21 18.59
CA LEU A 6 -2.10 -19.20 18.80
C LEU A 6 -2.86 -18.95 17.51
N GLU A 7 -3.34 -20.01 16.85
CA GLU A 7 -4.23 -19.87 15.70
C GLU A 7 -5.43 -18.99 16.09
N PRO A 8 -5.63 -17.84 15.42
CA PRO A 8 -6.75 -16.95 15.72
C PRO A 8 -8.09 -17.66 15.53
N PRO A 9 -9.13 -17.30 16.30
CA PRO A 9 -10.46 -17.87 16.10
C PRO A 9 -11.02 -17.46 14.72
N LEU A 10 -11.64 -18.39 13.99
CA LEU A 10 -12.21 -18.13 12.65
C LEU A 10 -13.27 -17.01 12.62
N GLY A 11 -13.89 -16.73 13.77
CA GLY A 11 -14.84 -15.64 13.93
C GLY A 11 -14.22 -14.25 14.07
N LEU A 12 -12.89 -14.14 14.06
CA LEU A 12 -12.17 -12.90 14.26
C LEU A 12 -12.39 -11.93 13.09
N GLU A 13 -12.62 -10.68 13.45
CA GLU A 13 -12.89 -9.59 12.51
C GLU A 13 -11.68 -8.68 12.28
N CYS A 14 -10.89 -8.47 13.34
CA CYS A 14 -9.70 -7.65 13.32
C CYS A 14 -8.54 -8.42 13.97
N LEU A 15 -7.38 -8.42 13.32
CA LEU A 15 -6.16 -9.03 13.84
C LEU A 15 -5.03 -8.00 13.86
N GLU A 16 -4.38 -7.86 15.00
CA GLU A 16 -3.18 -7.03 15.15
C GLU A 16 -2.03 -7.91 15.65
N ILE A 17 -0.91 -7.86 14.94
CA ILE A 17 0.32 -8.58 15.29
C ILE A 17 1.44 -7.55 15.35
N GLY A 18 1.97 -7.36 16.56
CA GLY A 18 3.08 -6.47 16.87
C GLY A 18 4.29 -7.24 17.37
N ASP A 19 5.50 -6.76 17.05
CA ASP A 19 6.76 -7.21 17.64
C ASP A 19 7.05 -8.71 17.47
N TYR A 20 6.43 -9.34 16.47
CA TYR A 20 6.55 -10.78 16.30
C TYR A 20 7.85 -11.14 15.59
N ILE A 21 8.74 -11.79 16.35
CA ILE A 21 10.08 -12.19 15.91
C ILE A 21 10.12 -13.50 15.12
N GLY A 22 8.98 -14.14 14.87
CA GLY A 22 8.92 -15.42 14.17
C GLY A 22 8.53 -15.26 12.70
N LYS A 23 8.72 -16.34 11.94
CA LYS A 23 8.21 -16.43 10.56
C LYS A 23 6.68 -16.45 10.53
N MET A 24 6.11 -16.02 9.41
CA MET A 24 4.67 -15.99 9.22
C MET A 24 4.04 -17.38 9.49
N PRO A 25 3.07 -17.49 10.42
CA PRO A 25 2.50 -18.78 10.82
C PRO A 25 1.64 -19.38 9.71
N VAL A 26 1.61 -20.71 9.56
CA VAL A 26 0.86 -21.39 8.48
C VAL A 26 -0.64 -21.06 8.39
N TRP A 27 -1.28 -20.62 9.48
CA TRP A 27 -2.70 -20.27 9.47
C TRP A 27 -3.02 -19.05 8.59
N HIS A 28 -2.04 -18.22 8.21
CA HIS A 28 -2.28 -17.12 7.24
C HIS A 28 -2.77 -17.62 5.87
N LEU A 29 -2.51 -18.90 5.54
CA LEU A 29 -3.01 -19.57 4.33
C LEU A 29 -4.45 -20.07 4.47
N ASN A 30 -5.03 -19.98 5.66
CA ASN A 30 -6.37 -20.49 5.91
C ASN A 30 -7.40 -19.54 5.27
N THR A 31 -8.10 -20.03 4.25
CA THR A 31 -9.14 -19.29 3.54
C THR A 31 -10.46 -19.21 4.30
N GLU A 32 -10.58 -19.88 5.45
CA GLU A 32 -11.79 -19.87 6.29
C GLU A 32 -11.96 -18.61 7.15
N TYR A 33 -10.97 -17.71 7.19
CA TYR A 33 -11.06 -16.40 7.85
C TYR A 33 -12.02 -15.41 7.13
N THR A 34 -13.23 -15.86 6.84
CA THR A 34 -14.26 -15.13 6.09
C THR A 34 -14.74 -13.84 6.77
N LYS A 35 -14.54 -13.72 8.09
CA LYS A 35 -14.90 -12.52 8.86
C LYS A 35 -13.75 -11.53 9.04
N LEU A 36 -12.51 -11.94 8.79
CA LEU A 36 -11.35 -11.09 9.03
C LEU A 36 -11.26 -9.99 7.97
N HIS A 37 -11.71 -8.79 8.31
CA HIS A 37 -11.75 -7.65 7.40
C HIS A 37 -10.68 -6.60 7.71
N SER A 38 -10.00 -6.69 8.87
CA SER A 38 -8.90 -5.79 9.24
C SER A 38 -7.67 -6.56 9.73
N LEU A 39 -6.50 -6.22 9.18
CA LEU A 39 -5.21 -6.75 9.58
C LEU A 39 -4.22 -5.60 9.79
N LYS A 40 -3.61 -5.55 10.97
CA LYS A 40 -2.51 -4.64 11.30
C LYS A 40 -1.25 -5.45 11.64
N LEU A 41 -0.15 -5.14 10.99
CA LEU A 41 1.16 -5.72 11.23
C LEU A 41 2.12 -4.61 11.63
N GLU A 42 2.85 -4.80 12.73
CA GLU A 42 3.80 -3.83 13.24
C GLU A 42 5.08 -4.54 13.70
N ARG A 43 6.24 -4.15 13.19
CA ARG A 43 7.55 -4.74 13.59
C ARG A 43 7.62 -6.27 13.40
N CYS A 44 7.06 -6.78 12.30
CA CYS A 44 7.16 -8.20 11.91
C CYS A 44 8.37 -8.43 10.97
N HIS A 45 9.56 -8.53 11.55
CA HIS A 45 10.82 -8.47 10.78
C HIS A 45 11.14 -9.69 9.89
N LEU A 46 10.42 -10.81 10.03
CA LEU A 46 10.66 -12.04 9.25
C LEU A 46 9.52 -12.35 8.26
N TRP A 47 8.60 -11.42 8.04
CA TRP A 47 7.43 -11.65 7.19
C TRP A 47 7.72 -11.16 5.78
N GLU A 48 8.11 -12.09 4.91
CA GLU A 48 8.54 -11.76 3.55
C GLU A 48 7.39 -11.53 2.57
N LYS A 49 6.29 -12.25 2.75
CA LYS A 49 5.13 -12.18 1.84
C LYS A 49 3.84 -12.10 2.63
N LEU A 50 2.83 -11.43 2.11
CA LEU A 50 1.49 -11.44 2.68
C LEU A 50 0.52 -12.09 1.67
N ILE A 51 0.02 -13.30 1.96
CA ILE A 51 -0.83 -14.08 1.04
C ILE A 51 -2.32 -13.98 1.43
N SER A 52 -3.14 -13.98 0.38
CA SER A 52 -4.58 -13.68 0.24
C SER A 52 -5.53 -14.18 1.35
N ILE A 53 -5.90 -13.24 2.23
CA ILE A 53 -7.13 -13.29 3.03
C ILE A 53 -8.21 -12.55 2.24
N THR A 54 -9.08 -13.28 1.54
CA THR A 54 -10.04 -12.73 0.56
C THR A 54 -11.09 -11.80 1.17
N SER A 55 -11.36 -11.93 2.46
CA SER A 55 -12.28 -11.11 3.25
C SER A 55 -11.68 -9.77 3.69
N LEU A 56 -10.36 -9.59 3.54
CA LEU A 56 -9.66 -8.43 4.05
C LEU A 56 -10.09 -7.15 3.32
N LYS A 57 -10.32 -6.08 4.07
CA LYS A 57 -10.71 -4.77 3.52
C LYS A 57 -9.77 -3.67 3.96
N VAL A 58 -9.16 -3.81 5.13
CA VAL A 58 -8.23 -2.85 5.72
C VAL A 58 -6.93 -3.58 5.98
N LEU A 59 -5.84 -3.06 5.42
CA LEU A 59 -4.49 -3.54 5.70
C LEU A 59 -3.60 -2.37 6.10
N ASN A 60 -2.95 -2.52 7.25
CA ASN A 60 -1.94 -1.59 7.73
C ASN A 60 -0.67 -2.36 8.07
N VAL A 61 0.43 -2.08 7.37
CA VAL A 61 1.72 -2.72 7.60
C VAL A 61 2.74 -1.65 7.93
N ILE A 62 3.35 -1.75 9.11
CA ILE A 62 4.31 -0.76 9.61
C ILE A 62 5.58 -1.48 10.04
N ASN A 63 6.73 -1.03 9.54
CA ASN A 63 8.05 -1.52 9.94
C ASN A 63 8.18 -3.05 9.78
N CYS A 64 7.84 -3.54 8.60
CA CYS A 64 8.03 -4.94 8.21
C CYS A 64 9.13 -5.01 7.13
N PRO A 65 10.41 -4.86 7.52
CA PRO A 65 11.49 -4.62 6.57
C PRO A 65 11.74 -5.78 5.61
N ALA A 66 11.41 -7.01 5.98
CA ALA A 66 11.57 -8.17 5.11
C ALA A 66 10.41 -8.33 4.10
N LEU A 67 9.29 -7.61 4.28
CA LEU A 67 8.12 -7.75 3.41
C LEU A 67 8.46 -7.27 2.01
N CYS A 68 8.60 -8.21 1.07
CA CYS A 68 8.92 -7.94 -0.31
C CYS A 68 7.71 -7.97 -1.24
N GLU A 69 6.62 -8.62 -0.81
CA GLU A 69 5.46 -8.83 -1.66
C GLU A 69 4.15 -8.86 -0.86
N ILE A 70 3.15 -8.15 -1.36
CA ILE A 70 1.76 -8.28 -0.91
C ILE A 70 1.00 -8.98 -2.06
N ASP A 71 0.73 -10.27 -1.91
CA ASP A 71 0.02 -11.09 -2.89
C ASP A 71 -1.42 -11.30 -2.41
N SER A 72 -2.28 -10.35 -2.77
CA SER A 72 -3.62 -10.26 -2.22
C SER A 72 -4.54 -9.52 -3.21
N THR A 73 -5.61 -10.19 -3.66
CA THR A 73 -6.74 -9.57 -4.37
C THR A 73 -7.95 -9.15 -3.51
N PRO A 74 -7.81 -8.75 -2.22
CA PRO A 74 -8.95 -8.28 -1.46
C PRO A 74 -9.52 -7.00 -2.07
N ALA A 75 -10.79 -6.78 -1.76
CA ALA A 75 -11.43 -5.50 -1.95
C ALA A 75 -10.93 -4.50 -0.89
N PHE A 76 -9.61 -4.24 -0.86
CA PHE A 76 -9.01 -3.24 0.02
C PHE A 76 -9.73 -1.91 -0.18
N GLU A 77 -10.11 -1.22 0.89
CA GLU A 77 -10.71 0.10 0.82
C GLU A 77 -9.68 1.16 1.25
N PRO A 78 -9.07 1.04 2.46
CA PRO A 78 -7.79 1.66 2.76
C PRO A 78 -6.63 0.64 2.84
N LEU A 79 -5.48 1.02 2.27
CA LEU A 79 -4.20 0.32 2.40
C LEU A 79 -3.13 1.30 2.90
N LYS A 80 -2.49 0.98 4.02
CA LYS A 80 -1.33 1.70 4.54
C LYS A 80 -0.11 0.78 4.58
N VAL A 81 1.01 1.25 4.03
CA VAL A 81 2.30 0.57 4.12
C VAL A 81 3.39 1.58 4.47
N GLU A 82 4.08 1.36 5.58
CA GLU A 82 5.10 2.27 6.09
C GLU A 82 6.34 1.49 6.53
N GLU A 83 7.53 1.98 6.19
CA GLU A 83 8.82 1.37 6.60
C GLU A 83 8.97 -0.10 6.14
N CYS A 84 8.44 -0.43 4.97
CA CYS A 84 8.60 -1.75 4.34
C CYS A 84 9.64 -1.67 3.23
N CYS A 85 10.90 -1.49 3.63
CA CYS A 85 11.97 -1.11 2.70
C CYS A 85 12.25 -2.15 1.59
N SER A 86 11.95 -3.43 1.80
CA SER A 86 12.09 -4.48 0.77
C SER A 86 10.85 -4.66 -0.12
N LEU A 87 9.76 -3.90 0.08
CA LEU A 87 8.54 -4.07 -0.70
C LEU A 87 8.79 -3.65 -2.15
N GLU A 88 8.83 -4.62 -3.05
CA GLU A 88 9.10 -4.38 -4.48
C GLU A 88 7.83 -4.18 -5.27
N GLN A 89 6.74 -4.85 -4.87
CA GLN A 89 5.51 -4.87 -5.64
C GLN A 89 4.24 -5.05 -4.79
N PHE A 90 3.19 -4.36 -5.24
CA PHE A 90 1.81 -4.59 -4.84
C PHE A 90 1.11 -5.54 -5.82
N PRO A 91 -0.09 -6.05 -5.48
CA PRO A 91 -0.90 -6.82 -6.42
C PRO A 91 -1.21 -6.01 -7.68
N HIS A 92 -1.08 -6.63 -8.87
CA HIS A 92 -1.31 -5.96 -10.15
C HIS A 92 -2.71 -5.34 -10.30
N HIS A 93 -3.71 -5.86 -9.57
CA HIS A 93 -5.08 -5.39 -9.64
C HIS A 93 -5.69 -5.18 -8.24
N MET A 94 -6.09 -3.94 -7.96
CA MET A 94 -6.78 -3.57 -6.73
C MET A 94 -8.05 -2.77 -7.07
N PRO A 95 -9.15 -3.45 -7.45
CA PRO A 95 -10.34 -2.80 -8.01
C PRO A 95 -11.12 -1.94 -7.00
N ALA A 96 -11.05 -2.26 -5.71
CA ALA A 96 -11.81 -1.58 -4.66
C ALA A 96 -11.01 -0.52 -3.90
N LEU A 97 -9.69 -0.41 -4.15
CA LEU A 97 -8.80 0.46 -3.40
C LEU A 97 -9.20 1.91 -3.59
N LYS A 98 -9.61 2.58 -2.51
CA LYS A 98 -10.03 3.99 -2.51
C LYS A 98 -8.96 4.91 -1.96
N TRP A 99 -8.17 4.43 -1.00
CA TRP A 99 -7.13 5.19 -0.33
C TRP A 99 -5.85 4.36 -0.19
N LEU A 100 -4.72 4.95 -0.55
CA LEU A 100 -3.40 4.34 -0.45
C LEU A 100 -2.43 5.33 0.19
N ASP A 101 -1.75 4.89 1.24
CA ASP A 101 -0.66 5.61 1.90
C ASP A 101 0.58 4.72 1.92
N VAL A 102 1.65 5.20 1.30
CA VAL A 102 2.93 4.50 1.20
C VAL A 102 4.03 5.43 1.68
N ALA A 103 4.78 4.96 2.67
CA ALA A 103 5.88 5.72 3.26
C ALA A 103 7.14 4.86 3.43
N LEU A 104 8.33 5.41 3.16
CA LEU A 104 9.62 4.75 3.44
C LEU A 104 9.76 3.35 2.80
N CYS A 105 9.26 3.20 1.58
CA CYS A 105 9.30 1.95 0.81
C CYS A 105 10.25 2.10 -0.40
N ASP A 106 11.56 2.12 -0.14
CA ASP A 106 12.57 2.49 -1.14
C ASP A 106 12.78 1.45 -2.25
N SER A 107 12.45 0.18 -2.04
CA SER A 107 12.47 -0.84 -3.10
C SER A 107 11.25 -0.81 -4.02
N LEU A 108 10.23 0.00 -3.70
CA LEU A 108 9.00 0.03 -4.48
C LEU A 108 9.20 0.86 -5.76
N GLU A 109 9.38 0.19 -6.89
CA GLU A 109 9.67 0.88 -8.15
C GLU A 109 8.43 1.45 -8.86
N GLN A 110 7.27 0.83 -8.61
CA GLN A 110 6.01 1.20 -9.26
C GLN A 110 4.79 0.85 -8.38
N LEU A 111 3.73 1.65 -8.52
CA LEU A 111 2.41 1.28 -8.01
C LEU A 111 1.69 0.39 -9.06
N PRO A 112 0.69 -0.43 -8.67
CA PRO A 112 -0.08 -1.30 -9.58
C PRO A 112 -0.61 -0.68 -10.89
N ASP A 113 -0.83 -1.42 -11.95
CA ASP A 113 -1.35 -0.79 -13.17
C ASP A 113 -2.85 -0.46 -13.10
N ARG A 114 -3.63 -1.20 -12.29
CA ARG A 114 -5.10 -1.12 -12.29
C ARG A 114 -5.67 -0.83 -10.91
N ARG A 115 -6.01 0.44 -10.69
CA ARG A 115 -6.69 0.97 -9.49
C ARG A 115 -7.87 1.89 -9.87
N PRO A 116 -8.94 1.36 -10.48
CA PRO A 116 -10.03 2.18 -11.04
C PRO A 116 -10.82 2.98 -10.00
N ALA A 117 -10.74 2.60 -8.72
CA ALA A 117 -11.49 3.24 -7.63
C ALA A 117 -10.62 4.15 -6.74
N LEU A 118 -9.32 4.30 -7.02
CA LEU A 118 -8.41 5.05 -6.15
C LEU A 118 -8.74 6.54 -6.20
N LYS A 119 -9.10 7.11 -5.06
CA LYS A 119 -9.50 8.51 -4.91
C LYS A 119 -8.45 9.37 -4.21
N SER A 120 -7.64 8.78 -3.34
CA SER A 120 -6.62 9.51 -2.59
C SER A 120 -5.35 8.67 -2.47
N LEU A 121 -4.22 9.32 -2.73
CA LEU A 121 -2.88 8.73 -2.68
C LEU A 121 -1.95 9.66 -1.90
N MET A 122 -1.28 9.11 -0.90
CA MET A 122 -0.18 9.74 -0.19
C MET A 122 1.08 8.92 -0.39
N VAL A 123 2.15 9.57 -0.82
CA VAL A 123 3.48 8.97 -1.00
C VAL A 123 4.51 9.81 -0.27
N TRP A 124 5.24 9.20 0.66
CA TRP A 124 6.23 9.90 1.48
C TRP A 124 7.56 9.15 1.48
N ALA A 125 8.65 9.81 1.08
CA ALA A 125 10.01 9.24 1.11
C ALA A 125 10.09 7.83 0.51
N CYS A 126 9.67 7.67 -0.75
CA CYS A 126 9.74 6.41 -1.49
C CYS A 126 10.63 6.59 -2.72
N ASP A 127 11.95 6.44 -2.55
CA ASP A 127 12.92 6.76 -3.60
C ASP A 127 13.08 5.66 -4.68
N GLY A 128 12.36 4.55 -4.55
CA GLY A 128 12.20 3.57 -5.64
C GLY A 128 11.29 4.08 -6.75
N LEU A 129 10.28 4.88 -6.40
CA LEU A 129 9.24 5.34 -7.32
C LEU A 129 9.80 6.39 -8.28
N LYS A 130 9.66 6.15 -9.58
CA LYS A 130 10.11 7.08 -10.64
C LYS A 130 8.97 7.85 -11.31
N ALA A 131 7.77 7.30 -11.27
CA ALA A 131 6.60 7.93 -11.87
C ALA A 131 5.32 7.50 -11.17
N LEU A 132 4.32 8.38 -11.16
CA LEU A 132 2.94 8.04 -10.79
C LEU A 132 2.03 8.39 -11.97
N VAL A 133 1.40 7.37 -12.54
CA VAL A 133 0.71 7.48 -13.84
C VAL A 133 -0.57 6.68 -13.84
N ASN A 134 -1.49 7.02 -14.76
CA ASN A 134 -2.70 6.26 -15.04
C ASN A 134 -3.61 6.06 -13.80
N MET A 135 -4.09 7.16 -13.24
CA MET A 135 -5.00 7.16 -12.09
C MET A 135 -6.23 8.03 -12.38
N PRO A 136 -7.14 7.56 -13.26
CA PRO A 136 -8.21 8.39 -13.82
C PRO A 136 -9.28 8.81 -12.79
N ALA A 137 -9.39 8.10 -11.66
CA ALA A 137 -10.36 8.39 -10.59
C ALA A 137 -9.74 9.14 -9.39
N LEU A 138 -8.43 9.43 -9.43
CA LEU A 138 -7.73 10.04 -8.31
C LEU A 138 -8.18 11.49 -8.15
N GLU A 139 -8.64 11.86 -6.95
CA GLU A 139 -9.15 13.19 -6.63
C GLU A 139 -8.11 14.01 -5.82
N SER A 140 -7.25 13.34 -5.05
CA SER A 140 -6.22 13.96 -4.21
C SER A 140 -4.90 13.19 -4.26
N LEU A 141 -3.80 13.90 -4.46
CA LEU A 141 -2.43 13.35 -4.48
C LEU A 141 -1.51 14.20 -3.60
N GLU A 142 -0.87 13.57 -2.63
CA GLU A 142 0.25 14.15 -1.88
C GLU A 142 1.52 13.33 -2.12
N VAL A 143 2.58 14.01 -2.57
CA VAL A 143 3.91 13.42 -2.78
C VAL A 143 4.93 14.27 -2.04
N SER A 144 5.65 13.67 -1.10
CA SER A 144 6.62 14.40 -0.27
C SER A 144 7.93 13.62 -0.14
N TYR A 145 9.07 14.30 -0.20
CA TYR A 145 10.41 13.72 0.01
C TYR A 145 10.74 12.56 -0.95
N CYS A 146 10.18 12.54 -2.16
CA CYS A 146 10.44 11.48 -3.15
C CYS A 146 11.37 12.02 -4.23
N ASP A 147 12.68 11.89 -4.03
CA ASP A 147 13.69 12.54 -4.87
C ASP A 147 13.98 11.78 -6.16
N CYS A 148 13.41 10.58 -6.34
CA CYS A 148 13.49 9.83 -7.59
C CYS A 148 12.27 9.98 -8.51
N ILE A 149 11.17 10.59 -8.05
CA ILE A 149 9.98 10.79 -8.88
C ILE A 149 10.26 11.86 -9.94
N GLU A 150 10.15 11.48 -11.21
CA GLU A 150 10.39 12.36 -12.36
C GLU A 150 9.09 12.78 -13.08
N HIS A 151 8.03 11.97 -13.01
CA HIS A 151 6.83 12.17 -13.81
C HIS A 151 5.54 11.91 -13.02
N LEU A 152 4.60 12.87 -13.07
CA LEU A 152 3.20 12.70 -12.66
C LEU A 152 2.29 13.07 -13.83
N TYR A 153 1.52 12.12 -14.35
CA TYR A 153 0.59 12.39 -15.47
C TYR A 153 -0.60 11.41 -15.50
N ASP A 154 -1.56 11.66 -16.39
CA ASP A 154 -2.79 10.87 -16.58
C ASP A 154 -3.66 10.75 -15.31
N MET A 155 -4.08 11.89 -14.76
CA MET A 155 -4.93 11.97 -13.56
C MET A 155 -6.13 12.89 -13.81
N ALA A 156 -7.04 12.44 -14.68
CA ALA A 156 -8.13 13.25 -15.21
C ALA A 156 -9.10 13.84 -14.16
N ALA A 157 -9.28 13.14 -13.03
CA ALA A 157 -10.17 13.57 -11.93
C ALA A 157 -9.46 14.31 -10.80
N LEU A 158 -8.14 14.58 -10.92
CA LEU A 158 -7.34 15.13 -9.83
C LEU A 158 -7.73 16.58 -9.55
N LYS A 159 -8.17 16.86 -8.31
CA LYS A 159 -8.60 18.19 -7.87
C LYS A 159 -7.56 18.87 -7.00
N SER A 160 -6.82 18.11 -6.20
CA SER A 160 -5.79 18.62 -5.29
C SER A 160 -4.49 17.86 -5.47
N LEU A 161 -3.41 18.60 -5.72
CA LEU A 161 -2.06 18.10 -5.83
C LEU A 161 -1.15 18.84 -4.84
N MET A 162 -0.41 18.09 -4.04
CA MET A 162 0.59 18.60 -3.12
C MET A 162 1.92 17.93 -3.40
N VAL A 163 2.96 18.71 -3.71
CA VAL A 163 4.31 18.19 -3.99
C VAL A 163 5.34 18.93 -3.15
N ARG A 164 6.03 18.22 -2.27
CA ARG A 164 7.08 18.79 -1.40
C ARG A 164 8.37 18.02 -1.56
N LYS A 165 9.50 18.72 -1.70
CA LYS A 165 10.84 18.08 -1.67
C LYS A 165 10.93 16.88 -2.61
N CYS A 166 10.67 17.11 -3.89
CA CYS A 166 10.76 16.09 -4.95
C CYS A 166 11.67 16.65 -6.03
N ASP A 167 12.97 16.64 -5.79
CA ASP A 167 13.92 17.51 -6.51
C ASP A 167 14.13 17.10 -7.99
N ARG A 168 13.75 15.86 -8.36
CA ARG A 168 13.84 15.35 -9.74
C ARG A 168 12.53 15.44 -10.53
N LEU A 169 11.46 15.99 -9.97
CA LEU A 169 10.18 16.09 -10.66
C LEU A 169 10.31 17.03 -11.87
N LYS A 170 10.15 16.46 -13.07
CA LYS A 170 10.30 17.18 -14.35
C LYS A 170 8.97 17.43 -15.05
N THR A 171 8.00 16.53 -14.88
CA THR A 171 6.76 16.54 -15.66
C THR A 171 5.53 16.44 -14.78
N LEU A 172 4.60 17.37 -15.00
CA LEU A 172 3.25 17.43 -14.46
C LEU A 172 2.31 17.67 -15.64
N ALA A 173 1.50 16.67 -16.03
CA ALA A 173 0.64 16.76 -17.22
C ALA A 173 -0.70 16.03 -17.04
N ASP A 174 -1.67 16.33 -17.91
CA ASP A 174 -2.94 15.61 -18.03
C ASP A 174 -3.78 15.55 -16.73
N MET A 175 -3.97 16.73 -16.12
CA MET A 175 -4.78 16.97 -14.91
C MET A 175 -5.82 18.08 -15.15
N PRO A 176 -6.78 17.91 -16.09
CA PRO A 176 -7.72 18.95 -16.48
C PRO A 176 -8.68 19.41 -15.36
N ALA A 177 -8.86 18.62 -14.30
CA ALA A 177 -9.73 18.93 -13.17
C ALA A 177 -9.00 19.60 -11.98
N LEU A 178 -7.72 19.96 -12.13
CA LEU A 178 -6.90 20.44 -11.01
C LEU A 178 -7.36 21.82 -10.53
N GLU A 179 -7.76 21.90 -9.26
CA GLU A 179 -8.27 23.10 -8.60
C GLU A 179 -7.22 23.72 -7.66
N SER A 180 -6.34 22.91 -7.08
CA SER A 180 -5.33 23.32 -6.11
C SER A 180 -3.99 22.61 -6.34
N LEU A 181 -2.91 23.38 -6.35
CA LEU A 181 -1.52 22.93 -6.43
C LEU A 181 -0.70 23.61 -5.33
N GLU A 182 -0.14 22.81 -4.42
CA GLU A 182 0.70 23.27 -3.28
C GLU A 182 2.10 22.65 -3.26
#